data_AF-A0AAD7S8L5-F1
#
_entry.id   AF-A0AAD7S8L5-F1
#
_cell.length_a   1.000
_cell.length_b   1.000
_cell.length_c   1.000
_cell.angle_alpha   90.00
_cell.angle_beta   90.00
_cell.angle_gamma   90.00
#
_symmetry.space_group_name_H-M   'P 1'
#
loop_
_entity.id
_entity.type
_entity.pdbx_description
1 polymer ?
#
loop_
_entity_poly.entity_id
_entity_poly.type
_entity_poly.pdbx_seq_one_letter_code
_entity_poly.pdbx_strand_id
1 'polypeptide(L)'
;MAHIVHNSAKHAGDRLNIDIESVVNKIFSHFSSSAKRTEALKAVFAFVEEQYQVVRRHVPTRWLSLWPAVKRLHDSWTAIKSYFLSLGEDQCPKSLWQLFKDDEDGDGKPLELQVYLSFLNNVLKIFHDVVLLLEGEDGTVCK
;
A
#
# COMPACT_ATOMS: atom_id res chain seq x y z
N MET A 1 -7.15 0.63 -25.42
CA MET A 1 -6.11 -0.37 -25.09
C MET A 1 -5.76 -0.39 -23.59
N ALA A 2 -5.74 0.78 -22.93
CA ALA A 2 -5.55 0.92 -21.49
C ALA A 2 -6.43 -0.01 -20.63
N HIS A 3 -7.72 -0.16 -20.97
CA HIS A 3 -8.63 -1.08 -20.29
C HIS A 3 -8.18 -2.55 -20.28
N ILE A 4 -7.59 -3.05 -21.38
CA ILE A 4 -7.12 -4.44 -21.47
C ILE A 4 -5.91 -4.63 -20.55
N VAL A 5 -4.94 -3.69 -20.61
CA VAL A 5 -3.74 -3.69 -19.76
C VAL A 5 -4.14 -3.67 -18.28
N HIS A 6 -5.09 -2.80 -17.92
CA HIS A 6 -5.64 -2.72 -16.58
C HIS A 6 -6.28 -4.06 -16.13
N ASN A 7 -7.19 -4.61 -16.93
CA ASN A 7 -7.89 -5.85 -16.58
C ASN A 7 -6.92 -7.03 -16.42
N SER A 8 -5.89 -7.12 -17.26
CA SER A 8 -4.84 -8.13 -17.14
C SER A 8 -4.07 -8.01 -15.83
N ALA A 9 -3.65 -6.78 -15.47
CA ALA A 9 -2.96 -6.53 -14.21
C ALA A 9 -3.82 -6.83 -12.99
N LYS A 10 -5.11 -6.45 -13.04
CA LYS A 10 -6.09 -6.76 -12.00
C LYS A 10 -6.29 -8.26 -11.86
N HIS A 11 -6.55 -8.97 -12.96
CA HIS A 11 -6.77 -10.42 -12.93
C HIS A 11 -5.56 -11.18 -12.38
N ALA A 12 -4.33 -10.72 -12.66
CA ALA A 12 -3.12 -11.26 -12.07
C ALA A 12 -3.01 -10.93 -10.57
N GLY A 13 -3.32 -9.69 -10.18
CA GLY A 13 -3.36 -9.25 -8.78
C GLY A 13 -4.35 -10.04 -7.92
N ASP A 14 -5.50 -10.41 -8.48
CA ASP A 14 -6.52 -11.24 -7.81
C ASP A 14 -6.03 -12.68 -7.52
N ARG A 15 -4.87 -13.09 -8.05
CA ARG A 15 -4.25 -14.40 -7.78
C ARG A 15 -3.23 -14.38 -6.64
N LEU A 16 -2.95 -13.22 -6.06
CA LEU A 16 -2.05 -13.08 -4.93
C LEU A 16 -2.71 -13.61 -3.65
N ASN A 17 -1.91 -14.17 -2.73
CA ASN A 17 -2.42 -14.68 -1.46
C ASN A 17 -2.90 -13.56 -0.53
N ILE A 18 -2.36 -12.35 -0.73
CA ILE A 18 -2.75 -11.15 0.00
C ILE A 18 -3.54 -10.23 -0.93
N ASP A 19 -4.74 -9.86 -0.51
CA ASP A 19 -5.56 -8.84 -1.17
C ASP A 19 -4.99 -7.44 -0.86
N ILE A 20 -4.13 -6.95 -1.76
CA ILE A 20 -3.38 -5.71 -1.56
C ILE A 20 -4.28 -4.47 -1.67
N GLU A 21 -5.33 -4.49 -2.49
CA GLU A 21 -6.30 -3.39 -2.53
C GLU A 21 -7.00 -3.23 -1.17
N SER A 22 -7.39 -4.35 -0.56
CA SER A 22 -8.01 -4.39 0.77
C SER A 22 -7.03 -3.97 1.87
N VAL A 23 -5.78 -4.43 1.83
CA VAL A 23 -4.75 -4.04 2.81
C VAL A 23 -4.49 -2.54 2.77
N VAL A 24 -4.24 -1.96 1.59
CA VAL A 24 -4.03 -0.52 1.42
C VAL A 24 -5.19 0.28 2.00
N ASN A 25 -6.42 -0.12 1.69
CA ASN A 25 -7.61 0.58 2.15
C ASN A 25 -7.85 0.41 3.66
N LYS A 26 -7.61 -0.77 4.23
CA LYS A 26 -7.73 -0.99 5.69
C LYS A 26 -6.72 -0.16 6.47
N ILE A 27 -5.47 -0.10 6.02
CA ILE A 27 -4.44 0.74 6.64
C ILE A 27 -4.82 2.23 6.53
N PHE A 28 -5.25 2.68 5.34
CA PHE A 28 -5.75 4.04 5.16
C PHE A 28 -6.94 4.36 6.09
N SER A 29 -7.93 3.47 6.17
CA SER A 29 -9.12 3.63 7.02
C SER A 29 -8.78 3.69 8.51
N HIS A 30 -7.76 2.92 8.94
CA HIS A 30 -7.29 2.94 10.34
C HIS A 30 -6.85 4.34 10.77
N PHE A 31 -6.10 5.04 9.92
CA PHE A 31 -5.59 6.39 10.22
C PHE A 31 -6.58 7.51 9.91
N SER A 32 -7.28 7.44 8.77
CA SER A 32 -8.22 8.49 8.34
C SER A 32 -9.43 8.65 9.27
N SER A 33 -9.77 7.62 10.05
CA SER A 33 -10.86 7.66 11.03
C SER A 33 -10.48 8.31 12.37
N SER A 34 -9.20 8.61 12.62
CA SER A 34 -8.77 9.11 13.92
C SER A 34 -7.54 10.01 13.84
N ALA A 35 -7.71 11.28 14.21
CA ALA A 35 -6.60 12.21 14.39
C ALA A 35 -5.58 11.70 15.44
N LYS A 36 -6.05 11.08 16.53
CA LYS A 36 -5.18 10.47 17.55
C LYS A 36 -4.26 9.41 16.96
N ARG A 37 -4.78 8.53 16.09
CA ARG A 37 -3.95 7.50 15.42
C ARG A 37 -2.95 8.12 14.44
N THR A 38 -3.35 9.19 13.75
CA THR A 38 -2.46 9.93 12.86
C THR A 38 -1.31 10.60 13.62
N GLU A 39 -1.57 11.23 14.77
CA GLU A 39 -0.51 11.81 15.61
C GLU A 39 0.41 10.73 16.21
N ALA A 40 -0.14 9.58 16.61
CA ALA A 40 0.66 8.45 17.05
C ALA A 40 1.57 7.92 15.92
N LEU A 41 1.08 7.83 14.68
CA LEU A 41 1.91 7.47 13.53
C LEU A 41 3.04 8.49 13.30
N LYS A 42 2.76 9.80 13.38
CA LYS A 42 3.80 10.83 13.26
C LYS A 42 4.88 10.70 14.32
N ALA A 43 4.50 10.37 15.57
CA ALA A 43 5.47 10.10 16.63
C ALA A 43 6.36 8.90 16.30
N VAL A 44 5.80 7.84 15.69
CA VAL A 44 6.58 6.69 15.21
C VAL A 44 7.52 7.09 14.07
N PHE A 45 7.09 7.91 13.11
CA PHE A 45 7.98 8.45 12.06
C PHE A 45 9.16 9.22 12.66
N ALA A 46 8.90 10.09 13.64
CA ALA A 46 9.95 10.82 14.35
C ALA A 46 10.90 9.87 15.10
N PHE A 47 10.37 8.81 15.71
CA PHE A 47 11.16 7.80 16.41
C PHE A 47 12.08 7.00 15.48
N VAL A 48 11.62 6.64 14.28
CA VAL A 48 12.44 5.91 13.28
C VAL A 48 13.27 6.86 12.40
N GLU A 49 13.32 8.15 12.74
CA GLU A 49 14.07 9.18 12.01
C GLU A 49 13.68 9.34 10.52
N GLU A 50 12.43 9.05 10.18
CA GLU A 50 11.88 9.20 8.83
C GLU A 50 10.96 10.43 8.74
N GLN A 51 10.94 11.10 7.58
CA GLN A 51 9.98 12.19 7.34
C GLN A 51 8.56 11.65 7.25
N TYR A 52 7.62 12.27 7.96
CA TYR A 52 6.21 11.86 7.90
C TYR A 52 5.65 11.90 6.48
N GLN A 53 5.05 10.78 6.09
CA GLN A 53 4.43 10.59 4.79
C GLN A 53 2.96 10.17 4.98
N VAL A 54 2.02 10.99 4.52
CA VAL A 54 0.58 10.69 4.60
C VAL A 54 0.27 9.39 3.85
N VAL A 55 -0.45 8.46 4.51
CA VAL A 55 -0.94 7.21 3.91
C VAL A 55 -1.97 7.52 2.84
N ARG A 56 -1.87 6.85 1.68
CA ARG A 56 -2.74 7.10 0.53
C ARG A 56 -3.85 6.06 0.43
N ARG A 57 -5.04 6.54 0.07
CA ARG A 57 -6.19 5.70 -0.26
C ARG A 57 -6.07 5.15 -1.68
N HIS A 58 -6.53 3.92 -1.88
CA HIS A 58 -6.81 3.38 -3.20
C HIS A 58 -8.31 3.49 -3.53
N VAL A 59 -8.64 3.85 -4.77
CA VAL A 59 -10.01 3.86 -5.28
C VAL A 59 -10.12 2.77 -6.36
N PRO A 60 -10.91 1.70 -6.15
CA PRO A 60 -10.96 0.56 -7.08
C PRO A 60 -11.35 0.92 -8.51
N THR A 61 -12.22 1.92 -8.67
CA THR A 61 -12.63 2.44 -9.99
C THR A 61 -11.58 3.34 -10.66
N ARG A 62 -10.51 3.71 -9.95
CA ARG A 62 -9.38 4.50 -10.45
C ARG A 62 -8.10 3.73 -10.21
N TRP A 63 -7.83 2.76 -11.07
CA TRP A 63 -6.68 1.86 -10.97
C TRP A 63 -5.34 2.57 -10.77
N LEU A 64 -5.14 3.72 -11.43
CA LEU A 64 -3.93 4.53 -11.29
C LEU A 64 -3.63 4.97 -9.85
N SER A 65 -4.60 4.86 -8.93
CA SER A 65 -4.39 5.13 -7.50
C SER A 65 -3.72 3.99 -6.72
N LEU A 66 -3.69 2.75 -7.25
CA LEU A 66 -3.14 1.60 -6.51
C LEU A 66 -1.61 1.70 -6.36
N TRP A 67 -0.89 1.91 -7.45
CA TRP A 67 0.58 2.02 -7.41
C TRP A 67 1.06 3.13 -6.45
N PRO A 68 0.54 4.39 -6.50
CA PRO A 68 0.93 5.42 -5.55
C PRO A 68 0.67 5.06 -4.09
N ALA A 69 -0.37 4.25 -3.82
CA ALA A 69 -0.70 3.82 -2.48
C ALA A 69 0.21 2.68 -1.99
N VAL A 70 0.50 1.70 -2.85
CA VAL A 70 1.50 0.65 -2.60
C VAL A 70 2.88 1.27 -2.37
N LYS A 71 3.31 2.17 -3.26
CA LYS A 71 4.57 2.92 -3.12
C LYS A 71 4.65 3.66 -1.79
N ARG A 72 3.56 4.30 -1.37
CA ARG A 72 3.50 5.00 -0.08
C ARG A 72 3.72 4.05 1.10
N LEU A 73 3.10 2.88 1.11
CA LEU A 73 3.30 1.90 2.18
C LEU A 73 4.71 1.30 2.15
N HIS A 74 5.23 1.03 0.94
CA HIS A 74 6.59 0.53 0.75
C HIS A 74 7.65 1.52 1.26
N ASP A 75 7.55 2.79 0.86
CA ASP A 75 8.51 3.84 1.25
C ASP A 75 8.42 4.20 2.74
N SER A 76 7.31 3.89 3.41
CA SER A 76 7.08 4.14 4.83
C SER A 76 7.01 2.86 5.66
N TRP A 77 7.57 1.76 5.13
CA TRP A 77 7.38 0.43 5.70
C TRP A 77 7.86 0.35 7.15
N THR A 78 9.03 0.92 7.46
CA THR A 78 9.60 0.94 8.81
C THR A 78 8.62 1.54 9.81
N ALA A 79 8.13 2.76 9.55
CA ALA A 79 7.20 3.44 10.43
C ALA A 79 5.84 2.73 10.55
N ILE A 80 5.29 2.23 9.44
CA ILE A 80 4.00 1.52 9.43
C ILE A 80 4.08 0.23 10.23
N LYS A 81 5.14 -0.57 10.00
CA LYS A 81 5.38 -1.83 10.71
C LYS A 81 5.54 -1.57 12.21
N SER A 82 6.43 -0.65 12.59
CA SER A 82 6.68 -0.29 13.99
C SER A 82 5.41 0.21 14.69
N TYR A 83 4.59 1.01 14.01
CA TYR A 83 3.31 1.46 14.57
C TYR A 83 2.38 0.28 14.90
N PHE A 84 2.11 -0.62 13.95
CA PHE A 84 1.18 -1.73 14.20
C PHE A 84 1.72 -2.76 15.19
N LEU A 85 3.03 -3.03 15.19
CA LEU A 85 3.67 -3.85 16.20
C LEU A 85 3.54 -3.22 17.60
N SER A 86 3.76 -1.90 17.74
CA SER A 86 3.64 -1.20 19.03
C SER A 86 2.23 -1.19 19.63
N LEU A 87 1.18 -1.44 18.83
CA LEU A 87 -0.18 -1.58 19.34
C LEU A 87 -0.39 -2.93 20.05
N GLY A 88 0.32 -3.98 19.59
CA GLY A 88 0.11 -5.36 20.01
C GLY A 88 -1.24 -5.94 19.54
N GLU A 89 -1.43 -7.23 19.81
CA GLU A 89 -2.64 -7.99 19.42
C GLU A 89 -3.94 -7.36 19.94
N ASP A 90 -3.92 -6.84 21.17
CA ASP A 90 -5.14 -6.37 21.85
C ASP A 90 -5.69 -5.07 21.26
N GLN A 91 -4.82 -4.17 20.78
CA GLN A 91 -5.23 -2.84 20.28
C GLN A 91 -5.22 -2.76 18.75
N CYS A 92 -4.47 -3.63 18.06
CA CYS A 92 -4.44 -3.68 16.61
C CYS A 92 -5.72 -4.34 16.07
N PRO A 93 -6.39 -3.77 15.04
CA PRO A 93 -7.50 -4.46 14.39
C PRO A 93 -7.06 -5.85 13.91
N LYS A 94 -7.79 -6.91 14.29
CA LYS A 94 -7.41 -8.32 14.02
C LYS A 94 -6.99 -8.56 12.57
N SER A 95 -7.70 -8.01 11.59
CA SER A 95 -7.38 -8.19 10.18
C SER A 95 -6.06 -7.54 9.75
N LEU A 96 -5.59 -6.53 10.47
CA LEU A 96 -4.28 -5.90 10.26
C LEU A 96 -3.21 -6.63 11.08
N TRP A 97 -3.50 -7.01 12.32
CA TRP A 97 -2.55 -7.74 13.17
C TRP A 97 -2.00 -9.01 12.51
N GLN A 98 -2.86 -9.77 11.81
CA GLN A 98 -2.43 -10.97 11.07
C GLN A 98 -1.35 -10.71 10.02
N LEU A 99 -1.18 -9.46 9.55
CA LEU A 99 -0.16 -9.08 8.57
C LEU A 99 1.20 -8.72 9.19
N PHE A 100 1.24 -8.52 10.52
CA PHE A 100 2.42 -8.01 11.23
C PHE A 100 2.93 -8.95 12.33
N LYS A 101 2.06 -9.78 12.91
CA LYS A 101 2.36 -10.62 14.09
C LYS A 101 3.62 -11.49 13.96
N ASP A 102 3.97 -11.91 12.75
CA ASP A 102 5.11 -12.82 12.53
C ASP A 102 6.48 -12.14 12.70
N ASP A 103 6.51 -10.81 12.89
CA ASP A 103 7.72 -10.02 13.19
C ASP A 103 7.73 -9.49 14.64
N GLU A 104 6.82 -9.98 15.50
CA GLU A 104 6.75 -9.55 16.91
C GLU A 104 8.04 -9.83 17.68
N ASP A 105 8.69 -10.97 17.41
CA ASP A 105 9.95 -11.38 18.05
C ASP A 105 11.21 -10.82 17.35
N GLY A 106 11.05 -10.06 16.26
CA GLY A 106 12.16 -9.43 15.53
C GLY A 106 13.17 -10.41 14.93
N ASP A 107 12.71 -11.57 14.42
CA ASP A 107 13.57 -12.63 13.88
C ASP A 107 14.36 -12.23 12.61
N GLY A 108 14.11 -11.02 12.10
CA GLY A 108 14.80 -10.41 10.97
C GLY A 108 14.31 -10.90 9.60
N LYS A 109 13.31 -11.79 9.54
CA LYS A 109 12.71 -12.20 8.27
C LYS A 109 11.71 -11.13 7.79
N PRO A 110 11.71 -10.83 6.48
CA PRO A 110 10.71 -9.91 5.94
C PRO A 110 9.32 -10.52 6.07
N LEU A 111 8.38 -9.74 6.58
CA LEU A 111 6.96 -10.10 6.57
C LEU A 111 6.50 -10.36 5.14
N GLU A 112 5.60 -11.31 4.96
CA GLU A 112 5.03 -11.62 3.63
C GLU A 112 4.49 -10.34 2.96
N LEU A 113 3.77 -9.50 3.72
CA LEU A 113 3.29 -8.21 3.23
C LEU A 113 4.41 -7.30 2.70
N GLN A 114 5.58 -7.26 3.35
CA GLN A 114 6.73 -6.48 2.88
C GLN A 114 7.18 -6.96 1.50
N VAL A 115 7.28 -8.27 1.32
CA VAL A 115 7.69 -8.89 0.05
C VAL A 115 6.69 -8.54 -1.06
N TYR A 116 5.38 -8.63 -0.78
CA TYR A 116 4.34 -8.22 -1.71
C TYR A 116 4.41 -6.73 -2.06
N LEU A 117 4.61 -5.86 -1.08
CA LEU A 117 4.74 -4.41 -1.33
C LEU A 117 5.96 -4.11 -2.20
N SER A 118 7.11 -4.75 -1.97
CA SER A 118 8.30 -4.57 -2.79
C SER A 118 8.10 -5.11 -4.22
N PHE A 119 7.49 -6.28 -4.38
CA PHE A 119 7.17 -6.83 -5.70
C PHE A 119 6.22 -5.91 -6.47
N LEU A 120 5.12 -5.48 -5.84
CA LEU A 120 4.08 -4.68 -6.49
C LEU A 120 4.50 -3.24 -6.74
N ASN A 121 5.35 -2.65 -5.89
CA ASN A 121 5.90 -1.32 -6.16
C ASN A 121 6.68 -1.28 -7.48
N ASN A 122 7.34 -2.39 -7.84
CA ASN A 122 8.03 -2.55 -9.12
C ASN A 122 7.06 -2.86 -10.26
N VAL A 123 6.22 -3.89 -10.11
CA VAL A 123 5.38 -4.38 -11.21
C VAL A 123 4.24 -3.41 -11.54
N LEU A 124 3.54 -2.88 -10.53
CA LEU A 124 2.45 -1.94 -10.77
C LEU A 124 2.93 -0.63 -11.39
N LYS A 125 4.20 -0.25 -11.18
CA LYS A 125 4.78 0.92 -11.85
C LYS A 125 4.75 0.78 -13.36
N ILE A 126 5.12 -0.40 -13.88
CA ILE A 126 5.13 -0.68 -15.31
C ILE A 126 3.71 -0.52 -15.89
N PHE A 127 2.73 -1.15 -15.26
CA PHE A 127 1.33 -1.04 -15.69
C PHE A 127 0.79 0.39 -15.56
N HIS A 128 1.15 1.10 -14.49
CA HIS A 128 0.76 2.49 -14.27
C HIS A 128 1.29 3.39 -15.40
N ASP A 129 2.59 3.30 -15.69
CA ASP A 129 3.24 4.12 -16.71
C ASP A 129 2.71 3.80 -18.13
N VAL A 130 2.45 2.52 -18.44
CA VAL A 130 1.84 2.09 -19.72
C VAL A 130 0.41 2.60 -19.86
N VAL A 131 -0.41 2.54 -18.80
CA VAL A 131 -1.78 3.06 -18.85
C VAL A 131 -1.77 4.58 -19.06
N LEU A 132 -0.89 5.31 -18.37
CA LEU A 132 -0.74 6.76 -18.56
C LEU A 132 -0.31 7.12 -19.99
N LEU A 133 0.61 6.35 -20.58
CA LEU A 133 1.04 6.56 -21.96
C LEU A 133 -0.14 6.36 -22.93
N LEU A 134 -0.88 5.27 -22.81
CA LEU A 134 -2.01 4.95 -23.67
C LEU A 134 -3.16 5.96 -23.55
N GLU A 135 -3.47 6.41 -22.33
CA GLU A 135 -4.47 7.47 -22.10
C GLU A 135 -4.02 8.82 -22.66
N GLY A 136 -2.71 9.09 -22.71
CA GLY A 136 -2.15 10.28 -23.34
C GLY A 136 -2.18 10.25 -24.87
N GLU A 137 -2.00 9.08 -25.47
CA GLU A 137 -2.08 8.86 -26.93
C GLU A 137 -3.53 8.92 -27.46
N ASP A 138 -4.53 8.56 -26.65
CA ASP A 138 -5.95 8.73 -27.00
C ASP A 138 -6.33 10.22 -27.20
N GLY A 139 -5.53 11.17 -26.70
CA GLY A 139 -5.70 12.61 -26.88
C GLY A 139 -5.11 13.21 -28.16
N THR A 140 -4.29 12.46 -28.91
CA THR A 140 -3.59 12.92 -30.13
C THR A 140 -4.16 12.35 -31.43
N VAL A 141 -5.33 11.71 -31.40
CA VAL A 141 -6.06 11.35 -32.61
C VAL A 141 -6.58 12.64 -33.29
N CYS A 142 -5.84 13.03 -34.33
CA CYS A 142 -6.00 14.15 -35.27
C CYS A 142 -7.33 14.94 -35.24
N LYS A 143 -7.21 16.26 -35.03
CA LYS A 143 -8.04 17.26 -35.74
C LYS A 143 -7.34 17.65 -37.03
#